data_AF-A0A7X8BXK2-F1
#
_entry.id   AF-A0A7X8BXK2-F1
#
_cell.length_a   1.000
_cell.length_b   1.000
_cell.length_c   1.000
_cell.angle_alpha   90.00
_cell.angle_beta   90.00
_cell.angle_gamma   90.00
#
_symmetry.space_group_name_H-M   'P 1'
#
loop_
_entity.id
_entity.type
_entity.pdbx_description
1 polymer ?
#
loop_
_entity_poly.entity_id
_entity_poly.type
_entity_poly.pdbx_seq_one_letter_code
_entity_poly.pdbx_strand_id
1 'polypeptide(L)'
;MLKLYYRKYRPEDYLSEGVNGGQYSSRSIQQVLKVVCKKAEITSIVDQILTAKKANPQADTTALEKQIDTLVYQLYDLTEAEIAIIENSTNKTPK
;
A
#
# COMPACT_ATOMS: atom_id res chain seq x y z
N MET A 1 26.51 5.05 -25.52
CA MET A 1 25.68 3.85 -25.74
C MET A 1 25.19 3.20 -24.43
N LEU A 2 25.99 3.03 -23.37
CA LEU A 2 25.54 2.39 -22.12
C LEU A 2 24.50 3.16 -21.27
N LYS A 3 24.46 4.50 -21.33
CA LYS A 3 23.50 5.35 -20.59
C LYS A 3 22.03 5.18 -21.01
N LEU A 4 21.78 4.72 -22.24
CA LEU A 4 20.43 4.54 -22.78
C LEU A 4 19.83 3.18 -22.39
N TYR A 5 20.68 2.18 -22.12
CA TYR A 5 20.27 0.85 -21.66
C TYR A 5 19.63 0.89 -20.26
N TYR A 6 20.12 1.78 -19.39
CA TYR A 6 19.55 2.06 -18.06
C TYR A 6 18.14 2.67 -18.07
N ARG A 7 17.70 3.26 -19.19
CA ARG A 7 16.45 4.04 -19.29
C ARG A 7 15.26 3.22 -19.79
N LYS A 8 15.49 2.01 -20.32
CA LYS A 8 14.44 1.20 -20.95
C LYS A 8 14.05 -0.05 -20.15
N TYR A 9 14.99 -0.69 -19.45
CA TYR A 9 14.75 -1.96 -18.75
C TYR A 9 15.73 -2.16 -17.58
N ARG A 10 15.58 -1.42 -16.47
CA ARG A 10 16.14 -1.88 -15.19
C ARG A 10 15.06 -2.11 -14.13
N PRO A 11 14.26 -3.17 -14.28
CA PRO A 11 13.61 -3.82 -13.16
C PRO A 11 14.52 -4.94 -12.59
N GLU A 12 14.24 -5.35 -11.34
CA GLU A 12 14.64 -6.64 -10.71
C GLU A 12 15.89 -6.74 -9.81
N ASP A 13 16.33 -5.69 -9.10
CA ASP A 13 16.94 -5.94 -7.78
C ASP A 13 16.63 -4.79 -6.80
N TYR A 14 15.58 -5.00 -6.02
CA TYR A 14 15.17 -4.14 -4.93
C TYR A 14 16.18 -4.27 -3.78
N LEU A 15 16.53 -3.12 -3.19
CA LEU A 15 16.96 -2.99 -1.79
C LEU A 15 18.43 -3.28 -1.42
N SER A 16 19.43 -2.77 -2.14
CA SER A 16 20.82 -2.77 -1.58
C SER A 16 21.82 -1.75 -2.14
N GLU A 17 21.41 -0.56 -2.58
CA GLU A 17 22.40 0.50 -2.87
C GLU A 17 21.97 1.83 -2.25
N GLY A 18 22.56 2.17 -1.11
CA GLY A 18 22.56 3.53 -0.59
C GLY A 18 23.29 4.46 -1.56
N VAL A 19 23.08 5.77 -1.39
CA VAL A 19 23.46 6.86 -2.32
C VAL A 19 24.93 6.86 -2.78
N ASN A 20 25.82 6.09 -2.11
CA ASN A 20 27.24 5.95 -2.41
C ASN A 20 27.72 4.48 -2.55
N GLY A 21 26.84 3.52 -2.87
CA GLY A 21 27.22 2.10 -3.02
C GLY A 21 27.43 1.35 -1.68
N GLY A 22 26.97 1.92 -0.57
CA GLY A 22 26.91 1.24 0.73
C GLY A 22 25.59 0.49 0.89
N GLN A 23 25.62 -0.65 1.59
CA GLN A 23 24.40 -1.40 1.90
C GLN A 23 23.39 -0.51 2.67
N TYR A 24 22.10 -0.61 2.35
CA TYR A 24 21.06 0.06 3.14
C TYR A 24 21.18 -0.38 4.61
N SER A 25 20.99 0.56 5.54
CA SER A 25 20.97 0.20 6.97
C SER A 25 19.90 -0.88 7.22
N SER A 26 20.14 -1.78 8.18
CA SER A 26 19.14 -2.80 8.56
C SER A 26 17.78 -2.18 8.89
N ARG A 27 17.77 -0.95 9.42
CA ARG A 27 16.56 -0.17 9.70
C ARG A 27 15.83 0.24 8.41
N SER A 28 16.55 0.70 7.40
CA SER A 28 15.98 1.05 6.09
C SER A 28 15.38 -0.17 5.39
N ILE A 29 16.08 -1.30 5.43
CA ILE A 29 15.59 -2.59 4.90
C ILE A 29 14.31 -3.01 5.62
N GLN A 30 14.29 -2.92 6.96
CA GLN A 30 13.11 -3.21 7.76
C GLN A 30 11.92 -2.30 7.43
N GLN A 31 12.15 -0.99 7.21
CA GLN A 31 11.08 -0.06 6.83
C GLN A 31 10.50 -0.41 5.45
N VAL A 32 11.36 -0.66 4.46
CA VAL A 32 10.88 -1.03 3.12
C VAL A 32 10.14 -2.36 3.16
N LEU A 33 10.68 -3.37 3.86
CA LEU A 33 10.02 -4.66 4.02
C LEU A 33 8.65 -4.50 4.70
N LYS A 34 8.57 -3.73 5.78
CA LYS A 34 7.32 -3.42 6.49
C LYS A 34 6.27 -2.83 5.54
N VAL A 35 6.66 -1.86 4.69
CA VAL A 35 5.76 -1.24 3.71
C VAL A 35 5.32 -2.23 2.64
N VAL A 36 6.25 -3.03 2.11
CA VAL A 36 5.96 -4.02 1.06
C VAL A 36 5.02 -5.11 1.57
N CYS A 37 5.24 -5.62 2.79
CA CYS A 37 4.36 -6.61 3.41
C CYS A 37 2.94 -6.09 3.59
N LYS A 38 2.77 -4.87 4.15
CA LYS A 38 1.45 -4.24 4.29
C LYS A 38 0.75 -4.04 2.94
N LYS A 39 1.49 -3.65 1.90
CA LYS A 39 0.94 -3.52 0.55
C LYS A 39 0.46 -4.87 -0.02
N ALA A 40 1.19 -5.95 0.27
CA ALA A 40 0.78 -7.30 -0.13
C ALA A 40 -0.51 -7.74 0.58
N GLU A 41 -0.67 -7.43 1.87
CA GLU A 41 -1.90 -7.68 2.63
C GLU A 41 -3.11 -6.95 2.03
N ILE A 42 -2.96 -5.66 1.73
CA ILE A 42 -4.02 -4.87 1.07
C ILE A 42 -4.41 -5.50 -0.27
N THR A 43 -3.43 -5.92 -1.06
CA THR A 43 -3.67 -6.58 -2.36
C THR A 43 -4.53 -7.83 -2.20
N SER A 44 -4.21 -8.67 -1.20
CA SER A 44 -4.97 -9.89 -0.92
C SER A 44 -6.42 -9.60 -0.52
N ILE A 45 -6.66 -8.57 0.29
CA ILE A 45 -8.02 -8.18 0.70
C ILE A 45 -8.80 -7.62 -0.50
N VAL A 46 -8.16 -6.82 -1.34
CA VAL A 46 -8.77 -6.31 -2.58
C VAL A 46 -9.18 -7.46 -3.50
N ASP A 47 -8.33 -8.47 -3.66
CA ASP A 47 -8.68 -9.66 -4.46
C ASP A 47 -9.89 -10.42 -3.88
N GLN A 48 -10.01 -10.51 -2.55
CA GLN A 48 -11.18 -11.08 -1.88
C GLN A 48 -12.45 -10.27 -2.15
N ILE A 49 -12.37 -8.93 -2.10
CA ILE A 49 -13.50 -8.05 -2.42
C ILE A 49 -13.91 -8.22 -3.89
N LEU A 50 -12.93 -8.23 -4.81
CA LEU A 50 -13.19 -8.38 -6.24
C LEU A 50 -13.81 -9.74 -6.56
N THR A 51 -13.34 -10.82 -5.95
CA THR A 51 -13.93 -12.15 -6.13
C THR A 51 -15.34 -12.25 -5.54
N ALA A 52 -15.58 -11.69 -4.35
CA ALA A 52 -16.90 -11.62 -3.74
C ALA A 52 -17.89 -10.81 -4.59
N LYS A 53 -17.49 -9.62 -5.07
CA LYS A 53 -18.35 -8.76 -5.92
C LYS A 53 -18.58 -9.35 -7.32
N LYS A 54 -17.62 -10.11 -7.86
CA LYS A 54 -17.81 -10.87 -9.11
C LYS A 54 -18.86 -11.97 -8.96
N ALA A 55 -18.86 -12.68 -7.82
CA ALA A 55 -19.84 -13.72 -7.54
C ALA A 55 -21.23 -13.13 -7.22
N ASN A 56 -21.27 -12.06 -6.43
CA ASN A 56 -22.49 -11.34 -6.09
C ASN A 56 -22.22 -9.82 -6.07
N PRO A 57 -22.76 -9.05 -7.02
CA PRO A 57 -22.59 -7.59 -7.06
C PRO A 57 -23.09 -6.86 -5.80
N GLN A 58 -23.99 -7.48 -5.03
CA GLN A 58 -24.53 -6.97 -3.76
C GLN A 58 -23.85 -7.58 -2.53
N ALA A 59 -22.72 -8.27 -2.70
CA ALA A 59 -21.96 -8.82 -1.57
C ALA A 59 -21.55 -7.69 -0.61
N ASP A 60 -21.92 -7.85 0.65
CA ASP A 60 -21.45 -6.97 1.71
C ASP A 60 -19.94 -7.22 1.93
N THR A 61 -19.18 -6.17 1.68
CA THR A 61 -17.71 -6.15 1.78
C THR A 61 -17.25 -5.04 2.71
N THR A 62 -18.17 -4.39 3.44
CA THR A 62 -17.87 -3.25 4.31
C THR A 62 -16.85 -3.59 5.39
N ALA A 63 -16.84 -4.84 5.88
CA ALA A 63 -15.82 -5.29 6.84
C ALA A 63 -14.40 -5.34 6.23
N LEU A 64 -14.27 -5.82 4.98
CA LEU A 64 -12.99 -5.88 4.26
C LEU A 64 -12.52 -4.47 3.84
N GLU A 65 -13.45 -3.61 3.45
CA GLU A 65 -13.16 -2.21 3.11
C GLU A 65 -12.61 -1.44 4.33
N LYS A 66 -13.24 -1.57 5.51
CA LYS A 66 -12.72 -0.97 6.76
C LYS A 66 -11.34 -1.50 7.15
N GLN A 67 -11.07 -2.78 6.87
CA GLN A 67 -9.76 -3.38 7.11
C GLN A 67 -8.70 -2.75 6.19
N ILE A 68 -9.02 -2.50 4.92
CA ILE A 68 -8.15 -1.77 3.99
C ILE A 68 -7.90 -0.35 4.50
N ASP A 69 -8.93 0.38 4.92
CA ASP A 69 -8.77 1.76 5.43
C ASP A 69 -7.80 1.79 6.61
N THR A 70 -7.96 0.86 7.55
CA THR A 70 -7.05 0.74 8.70
C THR A 70 -5.60 0.49 8.27
N LEU A 71 -5.38 -0.44 7.32
CA LEU A 71 -4.03 -0.74 6.81
C LEU A 71 -3.42 0.44 6.06
N VAL A 72 -4.22 1.20 5.32
CA VAL A 72 -3.81 2.43 4.63
C VAL A 72 -3.42 3.51 5.64
N TYR A 73 -4.22 3.71 6.70
CA TYR A 73 -3.88 4.65 7.76
C TYR A 73 -2.53 4.32 8.41
N GLN A 74 -2.29 3.04 8.68
CA GLN A 74 -1.02 2.59 9.22
C GLN A 74 0.15 2.57 8.21
N LEU A 75 -0.09 2.75 6.91
CA LEU A 75 0.96 2.89 5.90
C LEU A 75 1.46 4.33 5.80
N TYR A 76 0.57 5.29 6.04
CA TYR A 76 0.89 6.72 6.03
C TYR A 76 1.16 7.28 7.44
N ASP A 77 1.21 6.40 8.45
CA ASP A 77 1.39 6.76 9.86
C ASP A 77 0.44 7.89 10.31
N LEU A 78 -0.79 7.85 9.80
CA LEU A 78 -1.83 8.85 10.08
C LEU A 78 -2.23 8.81 11.56
N THR A 79 -2.34 9.98 12.16
CA THR A 79 -2.82 10.15 13.53
C THR A 79 -4.34 10.11 13.60
N GLU A 80 -4.91 9.82 14.78
CA GLU A 80 -6.37 9.85 15.00
C GLU A 80 -7.01 11.18 14.57
N ALA A 81 -6.31 12.29 14.78
CA ALA A 81 -6.77 13.62 14.34
C ALA A 81 -6.83 13.73 12.81
N GLU A 82 -5.82 13.23 12.09
CA GLU A 82 -5.81 13.23 10.63
C GLU A 82 -6.86 12.26 10.06
N ILE A 83 -7.02 11.09 10.68
CA ILE A 83 -8.07 10.13 10.32
C ILE A 83 -9.45 10.77 10.50
N ALA A 84 -9.71 11.42 11.63
CA ALA A 84 -10.97 12.10 11.89
C ALA A 84 -11.27 13.21 10.87
N ILE A 85 -10.25 13.94 10.41
CA ILE A 85 -10.43 14.94 9.33
C ILE A 85 -10.84 14.25 8.02
N ILE A 86 -10.18 13.15 7.66
CA ILE A 86 -10.48 12.38 6.45
C ILE A 86 -11.90 11.82 6.52
N GLU A 87 -12.28 11.16 7.62
CA GLU A 87 -13.62 10.59 7.79
C GLU A 87 -14.72 11.66 7.80
N ASN A 88 -14.49 12.81 8.43
CA ASN A 88 -15.43 13.93 8.37
C ASN A 88 -15.53 14.55 6.97
N SER A 89 -14.45 14.51 6.19
CA SER A 89 -14.45 15.00 4.80
C SER A 89 -15.18 14.06 3.83
N THR A 90 -15.18 12.75 4.11
CA THR A 90 -15.87 11.74 3.30
C THR A 90 -17.33 11.51 3.74
N ASN A 91 -17.67 11.79 5.00
CA ASN A 91 -19.03 11.72 5.54
C ASN A 91 -19.91 12.91 5.11
N LYS A 92 -20.10 13.09 3.79
CA LYS A 92 -21.22 13.89 3.24
C LYS A 92 -21.58 13.54 1.80
N THR A 93 -21.97 12.30 1.57
CA THR A 93 -22.99 11.99 0.56
C THR A 93 -23.84 10.83 1.05
N PRO A 94 -25.06 11.09 1.57
CA PRO A 94 -26.01 10.01 1.83
C PRO A 94 -26.31 9.32 0.49
N LYS A 95 -26.06 8.02 0.42
CA LYS A 95 -26.56 7.14 -0.64
C LYS A 95 -27.88 6.55 -0.19
#